data_AF-A0AAP4VKG3-F1
#
_entry.id   AF-A0AAP4VKG3-F1
#
_cell.length_a   1.000
_cell.length_b   1.000
_cell.length_c   1.000
_cell.angle_alpha   90.00
_cell.angle_beta   90.00
_cell.angle_gamma   90.00
#
_symmetry.space_group_name_H-M   'P 1'
#
loop_
_entity.id
_entity.type
_entity.pdbx_description
1 polymer ?
#
loop_
_entity_poly.entity_id
_entity_poly.type
_entity_poly.pdbx_seq_one_letter_code
_entity_poly.pdbx_strand_id
1 'polypeptide(L)'
;MEQTATEVFSKVRSAVEDVRTGLVRFERMLDSFESGEEQVSRGYLDLIGTLLLGGSVDVWYHGEYIAVPFQRLPEWFSNPTAIAAGHYRINEATLRRWLDSEFDGGVGTISLPCNHRNCRQTRTLTFYDPREMQVVESKATSGIWYCHHHRTSAWQSEEALGDEHLGILQRVHSTPGCTRQHLRAKKGDTDFLISIGLLSEKLPGNCGNGRALAFRLTDEGQRIVAERSEQ
;
A
#
# COMPACT_ATOMS: atom_id res chain seq x y z
N MET A 1 30.63 -16.10 23.32
CA MET A 1 30.05 -15.29 22.23
C MET A 1 31.02 -15.14 21.05
N GLU A 2 32.30 -14.81 21.27
CA GLU A 2 33.29 -14.63 20.19
C GLU A 2 33.64 -15.92 19.40
N GLN A 3 33.78 -17.06 20.09
CA GLN A 3 34.02 -18.36 19.43
C GLN A 3 32.86 -18.78 18.52
N THR A 4 31.62 -18.50 18.94
CA THR A 4 30.41 -18.86 18.20
C THR A 4 30.27 -18.03 16.92
N ALA A 5 30.60 -16.73 16.96
CA ALA A 5 30.64 -15.88 15.78
C ALA A 5 31.71 -16.35 14.78
N THR A 6 32.91 -16.71 15.29
CA THR A 6 34.03 -17.17 14.46
C THR A 6 33.71 -18.48 13.71
N GLU A 7 33.04 -19.43 14.37
CA GLU A 7 32.57 -20.66 13.71
C GLU A 7 31.49 -20.40 12.64
N VAL A 8 30.56 -19.49 12.90
CA VAL A 8 29.53 -19.10 11.92
C VAL A 8 30.18 -18.46 10.69
N PHE A 9 31.11 -17.52 10.86
CA PHE A 9 31.82 -16.89 9.75
C PHE A 9 32.63 -17.91 8.92
N SER A 10 33.25 -18.89 9.55
CA SER A 10 33.97 -19.96 8.85
C SER A 10 33.02 -20.80 7.98
N LYS A 11 31.86 -21.19 8.51
CA LYS A 11 30.83 -21.94 7.76
C LYS A 11 30.28 -21.12 6.60
N VAL A 12 30.01 -19.84 6.80
CA VAL A 12 29.56 -18.93 5.73
C VAL A 12 30.61 -18.84 4.62
N ARG A 13 31.89 -18.67 4.96
CA ARG A 13 32.97 -18.62 3.97
C ARG A 13 33.07 -19.93 3.18
N SER A 14 32.97 -21.08 3.85
CA SER A 14 32.98 -22.39 3.18
C SER A 14 31.82 -22.52 2.19
N ALA A 15 30.60 -22.17 2.61
CA ALA A 15 29.42 -22.23 1.75
C ALA A 15 29.55 -21.30 0.53
N VAL A 16 30.13 -20.11 0.69
CA VAL A 16 30.40 -19.17 -0.41
C VAL A 16 31.42 -19.76 -1.40
N GLU A 17 32.48 -20.41 -0.92
CA GLU A 17 33.46 -21.07 -1.81
C GLU A 17 32.85 -22.26 -2.56
N ASP A 18 31.99 -23.05 -1.91
CA ASP A 18 31.27 -24.16 -2.56
C ASP A 18 30.35 -23.65 -3.68
N VAL A 19 29.59 -22.57 -3.41
CA VAL A 19 28.73 -21.90 -4.41
C VAL A 19 29.58 -21.34 -5.54
N ARG A 20 30.69 -20.64 -5.25
CA ARG A 20 31.59 -20.10 -6.27
C ARG A 20 32.16 -21.19 -7.16
N THR A 21 32.58 -22.31 -6.58
CA THR A 21 33.09 -23.46 -7.32
C THR A 21 32.02 -24.06 -8.24
N GLY A 22 30.77 -24.17 -7.75
CA GLY A 22 29.62 -24.59 -8.55
C GLY A 22 29.32 -23.65 -9.72
N LEU A 23 29.30 -22.33 -9.47
CA LEU A 23 29.05 -21.31 -10.51
C LEU A 23 30.11 -21.31 -11.60
N VAL A 24 31.39 -21.43 -11.26
CA VAL A 24 32.48 -21.54 -12.24
C VAL A 24 32.32 -22.79 -13.12
N ARG A 25 31.80 -23.89 -12.56
CA ARG A 25 31.50 -25.10 -13.34
C ARG A 25 30.33 -24.86 -14.31
N PHE A 26 29.31 -24.12 -13.88
CA PHE A 26 28.19 -23.75 -14.75
C PHE A 26 28.62 -22.82 -15.88
N GLU A 27 29.46 -21.82 -15.60
CA GLU A 27 30.02 -20.92 -16.63
C GLU A 27 30.76 -21.72 -17.71
N ARG A 28 31.68 -22.61 -17.31
CA ARG A 28 32.40 -23.46 -18.29
C ARG A 28 31.47 -24.33 -19.12
N MET A 29 30.39 -24.85 -18.53
CA MET A 29 29.41 -25.65 -19.25
C MET A 29 28.64 -24.80 -20.29
N LEU A 30 28.32 -23.54 -19.95
CA LEU A 30 27.71 -22.61 -20.90
C LEU A 30 28.68 -22.28 -22.04
N ASP A 31 29.95 -22.02 -21.73
CA ASP A 31 30.99 -21.77 -22.74
C ASP A 31 31.17 -22.98 -23.69
N SER A 32 31.20 -24.20 -23.15
CA SER A 32 31.30 -25.44 -23.93
C SER A 32 30.06 -25.71 -24.80
N PHE A 33 28.88 -25.27 -24.35
CA PHE A 33 27.66 -25.34 -25.13
C PHE A 33 27.67 -24.33 -26.29
N GLU A 34 28.15 -23.11 -26.06
CA GLU A 34 28.31 -22.09 -27.10
C GLU A 34 29.36 -22.49 -28.16
N SER A 35 30.45 -23.14 -27.74
CA SER A 35 31.50 -23.64 -28.65
C SER A 35 31.11 -24.92 -29.39
N GLY A 36 30.01 -25.59 -28.98
CA GLY A 36 29.54 -26.85 -29.55
C GLY A 36 30.38 -28.07 -29.15
N GLU A 37 31.22 -27.94 -28.12
CA GLU A 37 32.14 -28.98 -27.65
C GLU A 37 31.47 -30.02 -26.73
N GLU A 38 30.37 -29.65 -26.05
CA GLU A 38 29.58 -30.56 -25.20
C GLU A 38 28.11 -30.68 -25.61
N GLN A 39 27.57 -31.91 -25.58
CA GLN A 39 26.12 -32.15 -25.73
C GLN A 39 25.38 -31.89 -24.41
N VAL A 40 25.09 -30.63 -24.12
CA VAL A 40 24.16 -30.26 -23.05
C VAL A 40 22.73 -30.33 -23.59
N SER A 41 21.85 -31.07 -22.93
CA SER A 41 20.45 -31.15 -23.35
C SER A 41 19.76 -29.79 -23.20
N ARG A 42 19.00 -29.37 -24.21
CA ARG A 42 18.26 -28.10 -24.18
C ARG A 42 17.32 -27.98 -22.97
N GLY A 43 16.66 -29.07 -22.59
CA GLY A 43 15.79 -29.08 -21.40
C GLY A 43 16.52 -28.84 -20.09
N TYR A 44 17.81 -29.21 -19.99
CA TYR A 44 18.63 -28.91 -18.83
C TYR A 44 18.99 -27.42 -18.75
N LEU A 45 19.29 -26.79 -19.90
CA LEU A 45 19.50 -25.35 -19.99
C LEU A 45 18.23 -24.56 -19.64
N ASP A 46 17.07 -24.99 -20.15
CA ASP A 46 15.79 -24.36 -19.84
C ASP A 46 15.45 -24.46 -18.35
N LEU A 47 15.74 -25.60 -17.72
CA LEU A 47 15.57 -25.80 -16.27
C LEU A 47 16.47 -24.85 -15.47
N ILE A 48 17.75 -24.79 -15.80
CA ILE A 48 18.71 -23.90 -15.11
C ILE A 48 18.33 -22.44 -15.33
N GLY A 49 17.99 -22.05 -16.55
CA GLY A 49 17.55 -20.70 -16.87
C GLY A 49 16.32 -20.32 -16.06
N THR A 50 15.33 -21.21 -15.98
CA THR A 50 14.12 -21.01 -15.16
C THR A 50 14.46 -20.85 -13.68
N LEU A 51 15.35 -21.69 -13.14
CA LEU A 51 15.76 -21.64 -11.73
C LEU A 51 16.59 -20.39 -11.40
N LEU A 52 17.56 -20.02 -12.23
CA LEU A 52 18.45 -18.88 -11.95
C LEU A 52 17.79 -17.52 -12.22
N LEU A 53 16.96 -17.44 -13.26
CA LEU A 53 16.28 -16.19 -13.65
C LEU A 53 14.95 -15.99 -12.92
N GLY A 54 14.24 -17.09 -12.63
CA GLY A 54 12.94 -17.07 -11.96
C GLY A 54 12.96 -17.43 -10.48
N GLY A 55 14.07 -17.99 -9.98
CA GLY A 55 14.20 -18.40 -8.58
C GLY A 55 14.45 -17.23 -7.62
N SER A 56 14.12 -17.47 -6.36
CA SER A 56 14.30 -16.55 -5.26
C SER A 56 14.69 -17.27 -3.98
N VAL A 57 15.24 -16.53 -3.03
CA VAL A 57 15.42 -16.96 -1.65
C VAL A 57 14.63 -16.07 -0.71
N ASP A 58 13.96 -16.66 0.26
CA ASP A 58 13.29 -15.92 1.31
C ASP A 58 14.31 -15.51 2.38
N VAL A 59 14.40 -14.21 2.64
CA VAL A 59 15.28 -13.64 3.66
C VAL A 59 14.45 -12.99 4.76
N TRP A 60 14.80 -13.24 6.01
CA TRP A 60 14.18 -12.55 7.14
C TRP A 60 14.77 -11.15 7.28
N TYR A 61 13.94 -10.12 7.15
CA TYR A 61 14.35 -8.71 7.22
C TYR A 61 13.31 -7.92 8.01
N HIS A 62 13.72 -7.34 9.14
CA HIS A 62 12.88 -6.48 10.00
C HIS A 62 11.49 -7.03 10.35
N GLY A 63 11.40 -8.33 10.65
CA GLY A 63 10.17 -8.94 11.17
C GLY A 63 9.31 -9.65 10.13
N GLU A 64 9.77 -9.72 8.89
CA GLU A 64 9.08 -10.40 7.79
C GLU A 64 10.02 -11.16 6.87
N TYR A 65 9.47 -12.07 6.06
CA TYR A 65 10.18 -12.76 5.00
C TYR A 65 9.99 -12.03 3.66
N ILE A 66 11.11 -11.67 3.03
CA ILE A 66 11.13 -11.05 1.71
C ILE A 66 11.71 -12.05 0.70
N ALA A 67 10.97 -12.31 -0.37
CA ALA A 67 11.49 -13.09 -1.50
C ALA A 67 12.45 -12.23 -2.33
N VAL A 68 13.73 -12.59 -2.32
CA VAL A 68 14.79 -11.92 -3.10
C VAL A 68 15.13 -12.77 -4.33
N PRO A 69 14.87 -12.28 -5.56
CA PRO A 69 15.28 -12.99 -6.76
C PRO A 69 16.79 -13.24 -6.78
N PHE A 70 17.25 -14.41 -7.24
CA PHE A 70 18.68 -14.75 -7.27
C PHE A 70 19.52 -13.70 -8.02
N GLN A 71 19.01 -13.20 -9.14
CA GLN A 71 19.65 -12.14 -9.93
C GLN A 71 19.83 -10.80 -9.17
N ARG A 72 19.09 -10.58 -8.07
CA ARG A 72 19.19 -9.39 -7.22
C ARG A 72 19.86 -9.65 -5.87
N LEU A 73 20.39 -10.86 -5.64
CA LEU A 73 21.14 -11.16 -4.41
C LEU A 73 22.36 -10.25 -4.18
N PRO A 74 23.17 -9.89 -5.20
CA PRO A 74 24.28 -8.97 -5.00
C PRO A 74 23.82 -7.58 -4.52
N GLU A 75 22.70 -7.10 -5.07
CA GLU A 75 22.06 -5.85 -4.63
C GLU A 75 21.55 -5.98 -3.18
N TRP A 76 20.97 -7.11 -2.79
CA TRP A 76 20.53 -7.37 -1.42
C TRP A 76 21.66 -7.24 -0.40
N PHE A 77 22.82 -7.84 -0.68
CA PHE A 77 23.97 -7.75 0.22
C PHE A 77 24.58 -6.35 0.30
N SER A 78 24.38 -5.52 -0.73
CA SER A 78 24.91 -4.16 -0.78
C SER A 78 23.95 -3.12 -0.19
N ASN A 79 22.66 -3.23 -0.51
CA ASN A 79 21.59 -2.32 -0.10
C ASN A 79 20.27 -3.09 0.05
N PRO A 80 20.04 -3.78 1.19
CA PRO A 80 18.81 -4.55 1.40
C PRO A 80 17.57 -3.65 1.44
N THR A 81 17.71 -2.39 1.88
CA THR A 81 16.65 -1.40 1.92
C THR A 81 16.09 -1.10 0.52
N ALA A 82 16.93 -1.07 -0.53
CA ALA A 82 16.47 -0.86 -1.90
C ALA A 82 15.57 -2.00 -2.40
N ILE A 83 15.98 -3.25 -2.14
CA ILE A 83 15.19 -4.43 -2.53
C ILE A 83 13.87 -4.45 -1.77
N ALA A 84 13.92 -4.25 -0.45
CA ALA A 84 12.74 -4.24 0.40
C ALA A 84 11.78 -3.10 0.01
N ALA A 85 12.29 -1.91 -0.33
CA ALA A 85 11.45 -0.79 -0.78
C ALA A 85 10.74 -1.14 -2.10
N GLY A 86 11.44 -1.82 -3.01
CA GLY A 86 10.87 -2.36 -4.24
C GLY A 86 9.76 -3.39 -4.00
N HIS A 87 9.89 -4.25 -2.99
CA HIS A 87 8.85 -5.22 -2.60
C HIS A 87 7.52 -4.53 -2.27
N TYR A 88 7.59 -3.42 -1.53
CA TYR A 88 6.44 -2.60 -1.16
C TYR A 88 6.01 -1.58 -2.22
N ARG A 89 6.77 -1.45 -3.31
CA ARG A 89 6.58 -0.42 -4.36
C ARG A 89 6.63 1.00 -3.81
N ILE A 90 7.53 1.25 -2.88
CA ILE A 90 7.79 2.57 -2.29
C ILE A 90 9.26 2.97 -2.51
N ASN A 91 9.59 4.22 -2.18
CA ASN A 91 10.99 4.67 -2.20
C ASN A 91 11.72 4.28 -0.90
N GLU A 92 13.06 4.20 -0.97
CA GLU A 92 13.91 3.84 0.18
C GLU A 92 13.73 4.77 1.38
N ALA A 93 13.54 6.07 1.15
CA ALA A 93 13.37 7.04 2.23
C ALA A 93 12.11 6.77 3.06
N THR A 94 11.04 6.32 2.41
CA THR A 94 9.78 5.94 3.07
C THR A 94 9.96 4.65 3.85
N LEU A 95 10.66 3.66 3.29
CA LEU A 95 10.95 2.43 4.03
C LEU A 95 11.82 2.70 5.25
N ARG A 96 12.85 3.55 5.15
CA ARG A 96 13.68 3.92 6.30
C ARG A 96 12.85 4.53 7.42
N ARG A 97 11.96 5.49 7.12
CA ARG A 97 11.05 6.07 8.12
C ARG A 97 10.18 5.01 8.79
N TRP A 98 9.68 4.03 8.02
CA TRP A 98 8.91 2.92 8.57
C TRP A 98 9.76 2.06 9.51
N LEU A 99 10.99 1.70 9.10
CA LEU A 99 11.90 0.88 9.92
C LEU A 99 12.37 1.60 11.20
N ASP A 100 12.49 2.93 11.14
CA ASP A 100 12.86 3.78 12.27
C ASP A 100 11.68 4.07 13.21
N SER A 101 10.45 3.71 12.82
CA SER A 101 9.26 3.97 13.61
C SER A 101 8.99 2.84 14.60
N GLU A 102 8.80 3.19 15.87
CA GLU A 102 8.29 2.25 16.88
C GLU A 102 6.76 2.19 16.79
N PHE A 103 6.22 1.00 16.53
CA PHE A 103 4.77 0.78 16.44
C PHE A 103 4.25 0.09 17.69
N ASP A 104 3.43 0.78 18.48
CA ASP A 104 2.72 0.17 19.59
C ASP A 104 1.70 -0.85 19.07
N GLY A 105 1.85 -2.11 19.47
CA GLY A 105 0.98 -3.21 19.00
C GLY A 105 1.04 -3.50 17.50
N GLY A 106 2.09 -3.07 16.78
CA GLY A 106 2.24 -3.29 15.33
C GLY A 106 1.34 -2.39 14.47
N VAL A 107 0.79 -1.31 15.02
CA VAL A 107 -0.04 -0.36 14.28
C VAL A 107 0.60 1.02 14.30
N GLY A 108 0.90 1.54 13.10
CA GLY A 108 1.33 2.91 12.95
C GLY A 108 0.16 3.88 12.99
N THR A 109 0.39 5.05 13.60
CA THR A 109 -0.63 6.11 13.65
C THR A 109 -0.07 7.46 13.25
N ILE A 110 -0.84 8.22 12.48
CA ILE A 110 -0.56 9.61 12.11
C ILE A 110 -1.81 10.43 12.39
N SER A 111 -1.64 11.66 12.88
CA SER A 111 -2.74 12.58 13.13
C SER A 111 -3.03 13.46 11.92
N LEU A 112 -4.29 13.47 11.47
CA LEU A 112 -4.80 14.42 10.48
C LEU A 112 -5.52 15.57 11.21
N PRO A 113 -5.01 16.82 11.17
CA PRO A 113 -5.63 17.96 11.84
C PRO A 113 -6.90 18.42 11.12
N CYS A 114 -7.82 19.03 11.87
CA CYS A 114 -8.99 19.68 11.30
C CYS A 114 -8.58 20.95 10.53
N ASN A 115 -9.03 21.11 9.28
CA ASN A 115 -8.70 22.26 8.42
C ASN A 115 -9.33 23.59 8.87
N HIS A 116 -10.26 23.57 9.83
CA HIS A 116 -10.80 24.80 10.41
C HIS A 116 -9.76 25.55 11.25
N ARG A 117 -9.60 26.86 11.00
CA ARG A 117 -8.59 27.70 11.66
C ARG A 117 -8.72 27.63 13.18
N ASN A 118 -7.58 27.46 13.86
CA ASN A 118 -7.47 27.35 15.33
C ASN A 118 -8.18 26.13 15.95
N CYS A 119 -8.70 25.19 15.16
CA CYS A 119 -9.21 23.94 15.69
C CYS A 119 -8.06 23.02 16.10
N ARG A 120 -8.12 22.46 17.32
CA ARG A 120 -7.12 21.50 17.83
C ARG A 120 -7.55 20.04 17.67
N GLN A 121 -8.71 19.80 17.07
CA GLN A 121 -9.19 18.43 16.84
C GLN A 121 -8.32 17.77 15.78
N THR A 122 -7.94 16.52 16.05
CA THR A 122 -7.24 15.66 15.12
C THR A 122 -8.03 14.36 14.93
N ARG A 123 -7.81 13.73 13.78
CA ARG A 123 -8.27 12.38 13.52
C ARG A 123 -7.06 11.47 13.40
N THR A 124 -7.07 10.38 14.17
CA THR A 124 -6.08 9.33 14.02
C THR A 124 -6.33 8.54 12.74
N LEU A 125 -5.30 8.47 11.91
CA LEU A 125 -5.20 7.57 10.76
C LEU A 125 -4.26 6.44 11.13
N THR A 126 -4.66 5.20 10.84
CA THR A 126 -3.88 4.00 11.15
C THR A 126 -3.32 3.39 9.86
N PHE A 127 -2.17 2.75 9.96
CA PHE A 127 -1.53 2.02 8.87
C PHE A 127 -0.78 0.80 9.42
N TYR A 128 -0.69 -0.26 8.64
CA TYR A 128 -0.14 -1.56 9.06
C TYR A 128 1.09 -1.99 8.28
N ASP A 129 1.40 -1.30 7.19
CA ASP A 129 2.55 -1.60 6.34
C ASP A 129 3.19 -0.30 5.77
N PRO A 130 4.41 -0.37 5.23
CA PRO A 130 5.12 0.79 4.67
C PRO A 130 4.37 1.52 3.54
N ARG A 131 3.58 0.80 2.76
CA ARG A 131 2.82 1.37 1.64
C ARG A 131 1.60 2.13 2.16
N GLU A 132 0.89 1.56 3.13
CA GLU A 132 -0.19 2.25 3.82
C GLU A 132 0.31 3.49 4.55
N MET A 133 1.49 3.42 5.19
CA MET A 133 2.14 4.57 5.81
C MET A 133 2.29 5.71 4.81
N GLN A 134 2.82 5.44 3.61
CA GLN A 134 2.99 6.47 2.57
C GLN A 134 1.66 7.14 2.19
N VAL A 135 0.60 6.36 2.04
CA VAL A 135 -0.74 6.87 1.70
C VAL A 135 -1.29 7.72 2.85
N VAL A 136 -1.10 7.30 4.09
CA VAL A 136 -1.55 8.02 5.27
C VAL A 136 -0.74 9.30 5.49
N GLU A 137 0.58 9.27 5.31
CA GLU A 137 1.46 10.46 5.35
C GLU A 137 1.01 11.51 4.32
N SER A 138 0.75 11.07 3.08
CA SER A 138 0.22 11.95 2.04
C SER A 138 -1.12 12.55 2.45
N LYS A 139 -2.06 11.74 2.95
CA LYS A 139 -3.35 12.24 3.44
C LYS A 139 -3.21 13.21 4.60
N ALA A 140 -2.30 12.96 5.55
CA ALA A 140 -2.08 13.84 6.69
C ALA A 140 -1.48 15.19 6.29
N THR A 141 -0.68 15.21 5.21
CA THR A 141 0.01 16.43 4.74
C THR A 141 -0.89 17.31 3.88
N SER A 142 -1.67 16.73 2.97
CA SER A 142 -2.44 17.49 1.97
C SER A 142 -3.95 17.28 2.05
N GLY A 143 -4.41 16.34 2.87
CA GLY A 143 -5.82 15.99 2.92
C GLY A 143 -6.66 17.05 3.64
N ILE A 144 -7.91 17.17 3.21
CA ILE A 144 -8.89 18.05 3.83
C ILE A 144 -9.81 17.23 4.73
N TRP A 145 -9.83 17.57 6.01
CA TRP A 145 -10.76 17.00 6.98
C TRP A 145 -11.31 18.09 7.90
N TYR A 146 -12.62 18.06 8.12
CA TYR A 146 -13.29 18.88 9.11
C TYR A 146 -13.88 17.99 10.20
N CYS A 147 -13.66 18.36 11.46
CA CYS A 147 -14.26 17.66 12.57
C CYS A 147 -15.79 17.83 12.56
N HIS A 148 -16.49 17.00 13.35
CA HIS A 148 -17.95 17.03 13.43
C HIS A 148 -18.53 18.43 13.73
N HIS A 149 -17.82 19.24 14.52
CA HIS A 149 -18.26 20.58 14.90
C HIS A 149 -18.08 21.61 13.78
N HIS A 150 -17.06 21.46 12.92
CA HIS A 150 -16.70 22.48 11.92
C HIS A 150 -17.14 22.15 10.51
N ARG A 151 -17.48 20.89 10.20
CA ARG A 151 -17.91 20.49 8.84
C ARG A 151 -19.10 21.29 8.31
N THR A 152 -20.09 21.59 9.16
CA THR A 152 -21.25 22.40 8.76
C THR A 152 -20.86 23.87 8.52
N SER A 153 -20.01 24.44 9.37
CA SER A 153 -19.52 25.81 9.19
C SER A 153 -18.71 25.94 7.90
N ALA A 154 -17.81 25.00 7.63
CA ALA A 154 -16.98 25.00 6.42
C ALA A 154 -17.84 24.93 5.15
N TRP A 155 -18.88 24.10 5.15
CA TRP A 155 -19.84 24.06 4.06
C TRP A 155 -20.58 25.39 3.88
N GLN A 156 -21.09 25.97 4.96
CA GLN A 156 -21.89 27.20 4.88
C GLN A 156 -21.08 28.44 4.50
N SER A 157 -19.80 28.51 4.86
CA SER A 157 -18.97 29.69 4.59
C SER A 157 -18.19 29.60 3.29
N GLU A 158 -17.73 28.41 2.93
CA GLU A 158 -16.74 28.21 1.84
C GLU A 158 -17.17 27.14 0.83
N GLU A 159 -18.35 26.53 1.00
CA GLU A 159 -18.77 25.34 0.24
C GLU A 159 -17.70 24.22 0.25
N ALA A 160 -16.94 24.17 1.35
CA ALA A 160 -15.81 23.26 1.51
C ALA A 160 -16.27 21.92 2.09
N LEU A 161 -15.76 20.83 1.51
CA LEU A 161 -15.98 19.45 1.95
C LEU A 161 -14.63 18.78 2.24
N GLY A 162 -14.65 17.83 3.18
CA GLY A 162 -13.50 16.96 3.38
C GLY A 162 -13.37 15.91 2.27
N ASP A 163 -12.17 15.38 2.07
CA ASP A 163 -11.86 14.42 1.00
C ASP A 163 -12.72 13.16 1.10
N GLU A 164 -13.02 12.70 2.32
CA GLU A 164 -13.89 11.53 2.51
C GLU A 164 -15.33 11.80 2.09
N HIS A 165 -15.84 13.01 2.28
CA HIS A 165 -17.18 13.40 1.85
C HIS A 165 -17.25 13.44 0.32
N LEU A 166 -16.26 14.05 -0.33
CA LEU A 166 -16.13 14.04 -1.79
C LEU A 166 -16.04 12.61 -2.34
N GLY A 167 -15.21 11.75 -1.72
CA GLY A 167 -15.09 10.36 -2.11
C GLY A 167 -16.40 9.56 -1.97
N ILE A 168 -17.24 9.88 -0.97
CA ILE A 168 -18.59 9.30 -0.87
C ILE A 168 -19.46 9.75 -2.04
N LEU A 169 -19.49 11.05 -2.35
CA LEU A 169 -20.29 11.60 -3.45
C LEU A 169 -19.89 11.00 -4.80
N GLN A 170 -18.59 10.88 -5.07
CA GLN A 170 -18.05 10.25 -6.29
C GLN A 170 -18.45 8.76 -6.41
N ARG A 171 -18.47 8.01 -5.30
CA ARG A 171 -18.95 6.61 -5.31
C ARG A 171 -20.44 6.51 -5.58
N VAL A 172 -21.24 7.42 -5.02
CA VAL A 172 -22.70 7.48 -5.32
C VAL A 172 -22.93 7.88 -6.78
N HIS A 173 -22.14 8.81 -7.33
CA HIS A 173 -22.19 9.19 -8.73
C HIS A 173 -21.93 7.98 -9.65
N SER A 174 -20.87 7.23 -9.35
CA SER A 174 -20.45 6.08 -10.14
C SER A 174 -21.42 4.90 -10.05
N THR A 175 -22.06 4.72 -8.88
CA THR A 175 -22.99 3.62 -8.63
C THR A 175 -24.24 4.13 -7.89
N PRO A 176 -25.20 4.76 -8.59
CA PRO A 176 -26.39 5.31 -7.94
C PRO A 176 -27.25 4.23 -7.26
N GLY A 177 -27.84 4.55 -6.11
CA GLY A 177 -28.67 3.61 -5.34
C GLY A 177 -27.89 2.62 -4.49
N CYS A 178 -26.58 2.83 -4.31
CA CYS A 178 -25.76 2.03 -3.42
C CYS A 178 -26.14 2.24 -1.94
N THR A 179 -25.86 1.22 -1.12
CA THR A 179 -26.13 1.24 0.31
C THR A 179 -24.95 1.81 1.08
N ARG A 180 -25.16 2.18 2.35
CA ARG A 180 -24.09 2.69 3.23
C ARG A 180 -22.88 1.74 3.31
N GLN A 181 -23.16 0.42 3.33
CA GLN A 181 -22.12 -0.62 3.36
C GLN A 181 -21.29 -0.65 2.08
N HIS A 182 -21.93 -0.56 0.92
CA HIS A 182 -21.24 -0.45 -0.37
C HIS A 182 -20.37 0.81 -0.45
N LEU A 183 -20.84 1.92 0.15
CA LEU A 183 -20.09 3.17 0.21
C LEU A 183 -18.93 3.16 1.21
N ARG A 184 -18.83 2.15 2.08
CA ARG A 184 -17.91 2.10 3.24
C ARG A 184 -17.95 3.40 4.07
N ALA A 185 -19.13 4.03 4.15
CA ALA A 185 -19.32 5.32 4.80
C ALA A 185 -19.83 5.17 6.22
N LYS A 186 -19.40 6.04 7.14
CA LYS A 186 -19.98 6.10 8.49
C LYS A 186 -21.34 6.78 8.41
N LYS A 187 -22.27 6.39 9.29
CA LYS A 187 -23.61 7.00 9.38
C LYS A 187 -23.51 8.52 9.53
N GLY A 188 -22.61 9.00 10.40
CA GLY A 188 -22.42 10.44 10.63
C GLY A 188 -22.00 11.23 9.39
N ASP A 189 -21.34 10.59 8.40
CA ASP A 189 -20.94 11.23 7.14
C ASP A 189 -22.10 11.26 6.15
N THR A 190 -22.86 10.16 6.02
CA THR A 190 -24.05 10.13 5.16
C THR A 190 -25.13 11.09 5.66
N ASP A 191 -25.35 11.14 6.98
CA ASP A 191 -26.37 12.01 7.58
C ASP A 191 -25.98 13.49 7.43
N PHE A 192 -24.69 13.80 7.49
CA PHE A 192 -24.19 15.15 7.20
C PHE A 192 -24.46 15.55 5.75
N LEU A 193 -24.05 14.72 4.80
CA LEU A 193 -24.25 14.97 3.37
C LEU A 193 -25.73 15.10 3.00
N ILE A 194 -26.62 14.36 3.68
CA ILE A 194 -28.07 14.55 3.56
C ILE A 194 -28.49 15.91 4.15
N SER A 195 -28.00 16.26 5.35
CA SER A 195 -28.39 17.50 6.02
C SER A 195 -28.00 18.78 5.27
N ILE A 196 -26.93 18.73 4.47
CA ILE A 196 -26.49 19.83 3.61
C ILE A 196 -27.05 19.74 2.18
N GLY A 197 -27.91 18.76 1.91
CA GLY A 197 -28.65 18.66 0.65
C GLY A 197 -27.87 18.05 -0.53
N LEU A 198 -26.74 17.39 -0.31
CA LEU A 198 -25.93 16.76 -1.37
C LEU A 198 -26.32 15.29 -1.64
N LEU A 199 -26.87 14.62 -0.63
CA LEU A 199 -27.40 13.27 -0.75
C LEU A 199 -28.89 13.21 -0.43
N SER A 200 -29.58 12.30 -1.11
CA SER A 200 -30.94 11.90 -0.79
C SER A 200 -30.97 10.41 -0.47
N GLU A 201 -31.82 10.06 0.48
CA GLU A 201 -32.06 8.68 0.91
C GLU A 201 -33.43 8.25 0.40
N LYS A 202 -33.48 7.14 -0.34
CA LYS A 202 -34.75 6.48 -0.69
C LYS A 202 -34.88 5.19 0.10
N LEU A 203 -36.01 5.04 0.78
CA LEU A 203 -36.48 3.75 1.25
C LEU A 203 -36.81 2.91 0.00
N PRO A 204 -36.30 1.67 -0.13
CA PRO A 204 -36.73 0.79 -1.19
C PRO A 204 -38.25 0.60 -1.09
N GLY A 205 -38.96 0.81 -2.20
CA GLY A 205 -40.42 0.70 -2.26
C GLY A 205 -40.90 -0.68 -1.79
N ASN A 206 -42.19 -0.77 -1.44
CA ASN A 206 -42.93 -1.87 -0.79
C ASN A 206 -42.79 -3.32 -1.36
N CYS A 207 -41.83 -3.62 -2.23
CA CYS A 207 -41.59 -4.94 -2.78
C CYS A 207 -40.39 -5.61 -2.08
N GLY A 208 -40.68 -6.31 -0.98
CA GLY A 208 -39.95 -7.51 -0.55
C GLY A 208 -38.49 -7.36 -0.08
N ASN A 209 -38.30 -7.42 1.24
CA ASN A 209 -37.04 -7.75 1.92
C ASN A 209 -35.79 -6.91 1.58
N GLY A 210 -35.75 -5.68 2.09
CA GLY A 210 -34.48 -5.01 2.33
C GLY A 210 -34.65 -3.69 3.07
N ARG A 211 -34.31 -3.63 4.37
CA ARG A 211 -34.17 -2.38 5.15
C ARG A 211 -32.98 -1.51 4.71
N ALA A 212 -32.44 -1.74 3.53
CA ALA A 212 -31.21 -1.13 3.07
C ALA A 212 -31.53 0.22 2.41
N LEU A 213 -31.08 1.29 3.07
CA LEU A 213 -31.18 2.65 2.58
C LEU A 213 -30.35 2.80 1.29
N ALA A 214 -30.96 3.32 0.24
CA ALA A 214 -30.31 3.55 -1.05
C ALA A 214 -30.02 5.04 -1.23
N PHE A 215 -28.74 5.39 -1.44
CA PHE A 215 -28.31 6.77 -1.59
C PHE A 215 -28.29 7.20 -3.05
N ARG A 216 -28.70 8.45 -3.31
CA ARG A 216 -28.61 9.10 -4.61
C ARG A 216 -28.13 10.53 -4.42
N LEU A 217 -27.36 11.04 -5.38
CA LEU A 217 -27.02 12.47 -5.42
C LEU A 217 -28.28 13.28 -5.71
N THR A 218 -28.39 14.43 -5.06
CA THR A 218 -29.29 15.51 -5.47
C THR A 218 -28.69 16.24 -6.68
N ASP A 219 -29.43 17.16 -7.28
CA ASP A 219 -28.92 17.99 -8.38
C ASP A 219 -27.68 18.78 -7.94
N GLU A 220 -27.71 19.30 -6.70
CA GLU A 220 -26.58 19.97 -6.08
C GLU A 220 -25.38 19.03 -5.88
N GLY A 221 -25.63 17.81 -5.38
CA GLY A 221 -24.59 16.79 -5.25
C GLY A 221 -23.95 16.41 -6.59
N GLN A 222 -24.73 16.39 -7.68
CA GLN A 222 -24.21 16.15 -9.03
C GLN A 222 -23.32 17.31 -9.49
N ARG A 223 -23.75 18.56 -9.27
CA ARG A 223 -22.96 19.76 -9.61
C ARG A 223 -21.59 19.74 -8.93
N ILE A 224 -21.55 19.51 -7.62
CA ILE A 224 -20.30 19.46 -6.84
C ILE A 224 -19.36 18.36 -7.36
N VAL A 225 -19.88 17.19 -7.72
CA VAL A 225 -19.05 16.11 -8.28
C VAL A 225 -18.52 16.49 -9.67
N ALA A 226 -19.32 17.14 -10.51
CA ALA A 226 -18.90 17.59 -11.84
C ALA A 226 -17.79 18.66 -11.78
N GLU A 227 -17.99 19.73 -11.00
CA GLU A 227 -17.02 20.82 -10.84
C GLU A 227 -15.65 20.34 -10.33
N ARG A 228 -15.64 19.29 -9.51
CA ARG A 228 -14.43 18.69 -8.93
C ARG A 228 -13.82 17.57 -9.77
N SER A 229 -14.50 17.13 -10.83
CA SER A 229 -13.96 16.17 -11.80
C SER A 229 -13.24 16.86 -12.96
N GLU A 230 -13.46 18.17 -13.14
CA GLU A 230 -12.83 19.01 -14.16
C GLU A 230 -11.55 19.73 -13.66
N GLN A 231 -11.22 19.60 -12.37
CA GLN A 231 -9.99 20.09 -11.73
C GLN A 231 -8.98 18.95 -11.59
#